data_AF-A0A2S8UBW6-F1
#
_entry.id   AF-A0A2S8UBW6-F1
#
_cell.length_a   1.000
_cell.length_b   1.000
_cell.length_c   1.000
_cell.angle_alpha   90.00
_cell.angle_beta   90.00
_cell.angle_gamma   90.00
#
_symmetry.space_group_name_H-M   'P 1'
#
loop_
_entity.id
_entity.type
_entity.pdbx_description
1 polymer ?
#
loop_
_entity_poly.entity_id
_entity_poly.type
_entity_poly.pdbx_seq_one_letter_code
_entity_poly.pdbx_strand_id
1 'polypeptide(L)'
;MSDCGCDKARQDLEEYLRDEVCKTEHTEIREHLENCPSCRDEALVATTLTDVIARACKETAPEELRDQVFARLRAVQATQH
;
A
#
# COMPACT_ATOMS: atom_id res chain seq x y z
N MET A 1 18.42 26.59 -0.10
CA MET A 1 17.29 25.75 0.34
C MET A 1 17.23 24.61 -0.65
N SER A 2 17.84 23.48 -0.31
CA SER A 2 17.86 22.33 -1.20
C SER A 2 16.41 21.90 -1.43
N ASP A 3 16.05 21.81 -2.70
CA ASP A 3 14.82 21.15 -3.12
C ASP A 3 14.91 19.69 -2.62
N CYS A 4 14.13 19.38 -1.58
CA CYS A 4 14.11 18.07 -0.96
C CYS A 4 13.34 17.06 -1.83
N GLY A 5 12.71 17.48 -2.94
CA GLY A 5 11.92 16.61 -3.81
C GLY A 5 10.52 16.29 -3.27
N CYS A 6 10.04 17.04 -2.27
CA CYS A 6 8.75 16.79 -1.61
C CYS A 6 7.56 16.91 -2.58
N ASP A 7 7.63 17.80 -3.56
CA ASP A 7 6.52 18.00 -4.51
C ASP A 7 6.30 16.76 -5.38
N LYS A 8 7.39 16.15 -5.88
CA LYS A 8 7.32 14.88 -6.60
C LYS A 8 6.86 13.75 -5.67
N ALA A 9 7.48 13.63 -4.49
CA ALA A 9 7.11 12.59 -3.53
C ALA A 9 5.63 12.62 -3.15
N ARG A 10 5.06 13.82 -2.97
CA ARG A 10 3.63 14.00 -2.67
C ARG A 10 2.72 13.69 -3.86
N GLN A 11 3.16 14.01 -5.07
CA GLN A 11 2.43 13.64 -6.30
C GLN A 11 2.34 12.12 -6.45
N ASP A 12 3.44 11.42 -6.17
CA ASP A 12 3.55 9.97 -6.35
C ASP A 12 3.04 9.19 -5.11
N LEU A 13 2.73 9.87 -4.01
CA LEU A 13 2.42 9.27 -2.70
C LEU A 13 1.19 8.36 -2.73
N GLU A 14 0.11 8.80 -3.36
CA GLU A 14 -1.13 8.03 -3.38
C GLU A 14 -0.95 6.72 -4.18
N GLU A 15 -0.30 6.81 -5.33
CA GLU A 15 -0.01 5.65 -6.17
C GLU A 15 0.93 4.69 -5.42
N TYR A 16 1.92 5.22 -4.69
CA TYR A 16 2.83 4.41 -3.89
C TYR A 16 2.11 3.65 -2.79
N LEU A 17 1.22 4.33 -2.06
CA LEU A 17 0.43 3.70 -0.99
C LEU A 17 -0.54 2.63 -1.51
N ARG A 18 -0.90 2.67 -2.80
CA ARG A 18 -1.76 1.67 -3.46
C ARG A 18 -0.97 0.59 -4.22
N ASP A 19 0.37 0.57 -4.13
CA ASP A 19 1.24 -0.32 -4.90
C ASP A 19 1.07 -0.16 -6.44
N GLU A 20 0.69 1.04 -6.90
CA GLU A 20 0.41 1.35 -8.32
C GLU A 20 1.60 2.00 -9.05
N VAL A 21 2.69 2.29 -8.35
CA VAL A 21 3.89 2.95 -8.90
C VAL A 21 4.81 1.94 -9.57
N CYS A 22 5.50 2.37 -10.64
CA CYS A 22 6.49 1.52 -11.28
C CYS A 22 7.69 1.24 -10.34
N LYS A 23 8.36 0.10 -10.51
CA LYS A 23 9.40 -0.36 -9.55
C LYS A 23 10.54 0.63 -9.29
N THR A 24 10.90 1.43 -10.30
CA THR A 24 11.96 2.45 -10.19
C THR A 24 11.52 3.62 -9.32
N GLU A 25 10.33 4.17 -9.58
CA GLU A 25 9.76 5.28 -8.81
C GLU A 25 9.40 4.88 -7.38
N HIS A 26 9.03 3.61 -7.17
CA HIS A 26 8.77 3.05 -5.85
C HIS A 26 9.99 3.14 -4.91
N THR A 27 11.20 2.98 -5.43
CA THR A 27 12.43 3.07 -4.62
C THR A 27 12.70 4.52 -4.23
N GLU A 28 12.56 5.45 -5.19
CA GLU A 28 12.80 6.88 -4.97
C GLU A 28 11.89 7.46 -3.87
N ILE A 29 10.58 7.20 -3.94
CA ILE A 29 9.65 7.72 -2.94
C ILE A 29 9.84 7.04 -1.57
N ARG A 30 10.18 5.75 -1.53
CA ARG A 30 10.48 5.06 -0.27
C ARG A 30 11.67 5.73 0.44
N GLU A 31 12.77 5.92 -0.28
CA GLU A 31 13.95 6.59 0.26
C GLU A 31 13.63 8.01 0.72
N HIS A 32 12.76 8.73 0.01
CA HIS A 32 12.31 10.05 0.43
C HIS A 32 11.50 10.00 1.74
N LEU A 33 10.53 9.08 1.87
CA LEU A 33 9.70 8.92 3.08
C LEU A 33 10.52 8.54 4.32
N GLU A 34 11.63 7.81 4.14
CA GLU A 34 12.56 7.47 5.23
C GLU A 34 13.32 8.70 5.75
N ASN A 35 13.65 9.63 4.87
CA ASN A 35 14.50 10.79 5.17
C ASN A 35 13.73 12.11 5.37
N CYS A 36 12.43 12.15 5.04
CA CYS A 36 11.61 13.35 5.08
C CYS A 36 10.43 13.22 6.07
N PRO A 37 10.51 13.85 7.25
CA PRO A 37 9.44 13.79 8.25
C PRO A 37 8.09 14.31 7.74
N SER A 38 8.07 15.38 6.94
CA SER A 38 6.81 15.96 6.45
C SER A 38 6.07 15.00 5.51
N CYS A 39 6.78 14.34 4.59
CA CYS A 39 6.15 13.38 3.68
C CYS A 39 5.75 12.10 4.41
N ARG A 40 6.47 11.70 5.46
CA ARG A 40 6.03 10.61 6.34
C ARG A 40 4.74 10.95 7.09
N ASP A 41 4.59 12.19 7.56
CA ASP A 41 3.36 12.64 8.21
C ASP A 41 2.19 12.66 7.21
N GLU A 42 2.41 13.08 5.97
CA GLU A 42 1.40 12.99 4.90
C GLU A 42 0.99 11.54 4.61
N ALA A 43 1.96 10.62 4.51
CA ALA A 43 1.70 9.19 4.33
C ALA A 43 0.86 8.61 5.48
N LEU A 44 1.14 9.03 6.71
CA LEU A 44 0.37 8.64 7.89
C LEU A 44 -1.08 9.12 7.80
N VAL A 45 -1.31 10.36 7.37
CA VAL A 45 -2.68 10.90 7.20
C VAL A 45 -3.45 10.10 6.15
N ALA A 46 -2.84 9.86 4.98
CA ALA A 46 -3.47 9.14 3.88
C ALA A 46 -3.82 7.68 4.24
N THR A 47 -2.90 6.97 4.92
CA THR A 47 -3.13 5.60 5.39
C THR A 47 -4.20 5.56 6.48
N THR A 48 -4.17 6.48 7.44
CA THR A 48 -5.18 6.58 8.50
C THR A 48 -6.58 6.81 7.94
N LEU A 49 -6.72 7.69 6.94
CA LEU A 49 -8.00 7.94 6.29
C LEU A 49 -8.52 6.69 5.56
N THR A 50 -7.64 6.03 4.79
CA THR A 50 -7.96 4.79 4.07
C THR A 50 -8.43 3.70 5.03
N ASP A 51 -7.72 3.53 6.16
CA ASP A 51 -8.08 2.56 7.20
C ASP A 51 -9.46 2.83 7.80
N VAL A 52 -9.79 4.09 8.06
CA VAL A 52 -11.11 4.48 8.58
C VAL A 52 -12.21 4.14 7.59
N ILE A 53 -12.00 4.44 6.30
CA ILE A 53 -12.95 4.12 5.23
C ILE A 53 -13.12 2.59 5.11
N ALA A 54 -12.02 1.84 5.08
CA ALA A 54 -12.05 0.39 4.98
C ALA A 54 -12.81 -0.27 6.16
N ARG A 55 -12.68 0.28 7.36
CA ARG A 55 -13.44 -0.18 8.54
C ARG A 55 -14.93 0.12 8.45
N ALA A 56 -15.29 1.28 7.91
CA ALA A 56 -16.68 1.69 7.74
C ALA A 56 -17.38 0.90 6.61
N CYS A 57 -16.67 0.64 5.51
CA CYS A 57 -17.16 -0.08 4.33
C CYS A 57 -16.93 -1.59 4.43
N LYS A 58 -17.32 -2.20 5.56
CA LYS A 58 -17.10 -3.64 5.80
C LYS A 58 -18.06 -4.51 5.01
N GLU A 59 -17.81 -4.67 3.71
CA GLU A 59 -18.52 -5.64 2.88
C GLU A 59 -17.98 -7.05 3.16
N THR A 60 -18.89 -8.00 3.43
CA THR A 60 -18.49 -9.38 3.69
C THR A 60 -18.33 -10.10 2.36
N ALA A 61 -17.11 -10.57 2.07
CA ALA A 61 -16.86 -11.39 0.89
C ALA A 61 -17.73 -12.67 0.91
N PRO A 62 -18.28 -13.11 -0.23
CA PRO A 62 -19.03 -14.36 -0.33
C PRO A 62 -18.24 -15.56 0.23
N GLU A 63 -18.92 -16.42 1.01
CA GLU A 63 -18.30 -17.59 1.66
C GLU A 63 -17.67 -18.53 0.63
N GLU A 64 -18.32 -18.73 -0.52
CA GLU A 64 -17.81 -19.58 -1.59
C GLU A 64 -16.44 -19.10 -2.12
N LEU A 65 -16.25 -17.78 -2.28
CA LEU A 65 -14.98 -17.22 -2.72
C LEU A 65 -13.89 -17.45 -1.67
N ARG A 66 -14.25 -17.31 -0.39
CA ARG A 66 -13.34 -17.57 0.73
C ARG A 66 -12.87 -19.04 0.71
N ASP A 67 -13.78 -19.98 0.54
CA ASP A 67 -13.47 -21.41 0.48
C ASP A 67 -12.58 -21.76 -0.72
N GLN A 68 -12.87 -21.17 -1.88
CA GLN A 68 -12.04 -21.32 -3.09
C GLN A 68 -10.60 -20.84 -2.86
N VAL A 69 -10.41 -19.68 -2.23
CA VAL A 69 -9.08 -19.14 -1.90
C VAL A 69 -8.34 -20.08 -0.95
N PHE A 70 -8.98 -20.53 0.13
CA PHE A 70 -8.35 -21.45 1.09
C PHE A 70 -7.98 -22.80 0.45
N ALA A 71 -8.82 -23.35 -0.41
CA ALA A 71 -8.53 -24.57 -1.13
C ALA A 71 -7.28 -24.42 -2.02
N ARG A 72 -7.16 -23.32 -2.77
CA ARG A 72 -6.00 -23.03 -3.62
C ARG A 72 -4.72 -22.85 -2.80
N LEU A 73 -4.78 -22.11 -1.70
CA LEU A 73 -3.62 -21.91 -0.81
C LEU A 73 -3.09 -23.24 -0.26
N ARG A 74 -3.98 -24.13 0.20
CA ARG A 74 -3.61 -25.46 0.69
C ARG A 74 -2.98 -26.33 -0.41
N ALA A 75 -3.51 -26.28 -1.62
CA ALA A 75 -2.96 -27.04 -2.74
C ALA A 75 -1.53 -26.59 -3.08
N VAL A 76 -1.27 -25.28 -3.14
CA VAL A 76 0.07 -24.72 -3.39
C VAL A 76 1.06 -25.14 -2.30
N GLN A 77 0.65 -25.06 -1.02
CA GLN A 77 1.50 -25.46 0.10
C GLN A 77 1.83 -26.96 0.07
N ALA A 78 0.88 -27.81 -0.30
CA ALA A 78 1.09 -29.25 -0.42
C ALA A 78 2.07 -29.63 -1.54
N THR A 79 2.14 -28.84 -2.63
CA THR A 79 3.09 -29.04 -3.74
C THR A 79 4.48 -28.44 -3.51
N GLN A 80 4.66 -27.65 -2.46
CA GLN A 80 5.95 -27.04 -2.10
C GLN A 80 6.79 -27.94 -1.15
N HIS A 81 6.29 -29.13 -0.84
CA HIS A 81 7.01 -30.21 -0.15
C HIS A 81 7.29 -31.36 -1.12
#